data_AF-A0A506U2L8-F1
#
_entry.id   AF-A0A506U2L8-F1
#
_cell.length_a   1.000
_cell.length_b   1.000
_cell.length_c   1.000
_cell.angle_alpha   90.00
_cell.angle_beta   90.00
_cell.angle_gamma   90.00
#
_symmetry.space_group_name_H-M   'P 1'
#
loop_
_entity.id
_entity.type
_entity.pdbx_description
1 polymer ?
#
loop_
_entity_poly.entity_id
_entity_poly.type
_entity_poly.pdbx_seq_one_letter_code
_entity_poly.pdbx_strand_id
1 'polypeptide(L)'
;MNLVRTAMLIAFLTALFMGVGYMIGGSGGMIIALMMAAGMNLFSYWNADKMVLKMHHAREVDRNAAPEYYGIVEGLARRAGLPMPKVYLIDNDQPNAFATGRNPQNAAVAATTGLLSRLSREEIAGVMAHELAHVNNRDTLTMTITATLAGAIAMLGNFAFFFGGGRNSNNPFGFVGILAAMIVAPLAAMLVQMAVSRTREYAADRKGAEFCGNPMWLASALGKIAGGAKVPNADAERNPATAHMFIVNPLSGKNMDSLFSTHPATENRIAALRALSASGELAGEPANSTRAPRGPWNGADRTARREPQPRRGGSIVPDAGSRPGRDDRPKGPWS
;
A
#
# COMPACT_ATOMS: atom_id res chain seq x y z
N MET A 1 2.13 11.55 -10.07
CA MET A 1 3.49 11.28 -9.50
C MET A 1 3.93 9.82 -9.64
N ASN A 2 3.02 8.83 -9.66
CA ASN A 2 3.36 7.40 -9.74
C ASN A 2 4.00 6.98 -11.07
N LEU A 3 3.57 7.56 -12.19
CA LEU A 3 4.08 7.20 -13.52
C LEU A 3 5.55 7.61 -13.69
N VAL A 4 5.92 8.82 -13.27
CA VAL A 4 7.30 9.33 -13.37
C VAL A 4 8.26 8.49 -12.52
N ARG A 5 7.87 8.12 -11.30
CA ARG A 5 8.68 7.28 -10.41
C ARG A 5 8.83 5.85 -10.94
N THR A 6 7.75 5.27 -11.45
CA THR A 6 7.79 3.95 -12.09
C THR A 6 8.68 4.00 -13.35
N ALA A 7 8.57 5.06 -14.15
CA ALA A 7 9.43 5.26 -15.31
C ALA A 7 10.91 5.44 -14.93
N MET A 8 11.22 6.19 -13.87
CA MET A 8 12.59 6.33 -13.36
C MET A 8 13.16 5.00 -12.87
N LEU A 9 12.37 4.19 -12.15
CA LEU A 9 12.80 2.86 -11.69
C LEU A 9 13.08 1.93 -12.87
N ILE A 10 12.18 1.90 -13.85
CA ILE A 10 12.35 1.10 -15.08
C ILE A 10 13.57 1.59 -15.87
N ALA A 11 13.77 2.90 -16.01
CA ALA A 11 14.91 3.48 -16.71
C ALA A 11 16.24 3.17 -16.01
N PHE A 12 16.31 3.35 -14.69
CA PHE A 12 17.49 3.02 -13.88
C PHE A 12 17.86 1.54 -14.01
N LEU A 13 16.88 0.65 -13.91
CA LEU A 13 17.12 -0.78 -14.03
C LEU A 13 17.48 -1.18 -15.46
N THR A 14 16.83 -0.61 -16.47
CA THR A 14 17.22 -0.83 -17.87
C THR A 14 18.68 -0.42 -18.09
N ALA A 15 19.11 0.72 -17.55
CA ALA A 15 20.50 1.15 -17.59
C ALA A 15 21.44 0.18 -16.85
N LEU A 16 21.02 -0.37 -15.70
CA LEU A 16 21.77 -1.39 -14.97
C LEU A 16 21.95 -2.67 -15.79
N PHE A 17 20.87 -3.20 -16.38
CA PHE A 17 20.90 -4.37 -17.25
C PHE A 17 21.80 -4.15 -18.47
N MET A 18 21.71 -2.98 -19.10
CA MET A 18 22.58 -2.59 -20.21
C MET A 18 24.05 -2.54 -19.78
N GLY A 19 24.35 -1.99 -18.60
CA GLY A 19 25.70 -1.96 -18.03
C GLY A 19 26.25 -3.37 -17.82
N VAL A 20 25.47 -4.26 -17.21
CA VAL A 20 25.86 -5.67 -17.02
C VAL A 20 26.05 -6.37 -18.38
N GLY A 21 25.12 -6.17 -19.32
CA GLY A 21 25.22 -6.71 -20.68
C GLY A 21 26.49 -6.25 -21.40
N TYR A 22 26.86 -4.97 -21.24
CA TYR A 22 28.09 -4.42 -21.78
C TYR A 22 29.34 -5.06 -21.16
N MET A 23 29.34 -5.28 -19.84
CA MET A 23 30.47 -5.91 -19.15
C MET A 23 30.69 -7.37 -19.57
N ILE A 24 29.62 -8.09 -19.91
CA ILE A 24 29.69 -9.51 -20.32
C ILE A 24 30.01 -9.67 -21.80
N GLY A 25 29.37 -8.87 -22.67
CA GLY A 25 29.39 -9.09 -24.12
C GLY A 25 29.67 -7.84 -24.97
N GLY A 26 30.20 -6.77 -24.36
CA GLY A 26 30.45 -5.50 -25.04
C GLY A 26 29.18 -4.86 -25.61
N SER A 27 29.31 -4.13 -26.72
CA SER A 27 28.16 -3.49 -27.39
C SER A 27 27.07 -4.48 -27.82
N GLY A 28 27.45 -5.70 -28.22
CA GLY A 28 26.51 -6.77 -28.55
C GLY A 28 25.71 -7.24 -27.34
N GLY A 29 26.39 -7.50 -26.22
CA GLY A 29 25.73 -7.86 -24.95
C GLY A 29 24.82 -6.76 -24.42
N MET A 30 25.19 -5.49 -24.60
CA MET A 30 24.35 -4.33 -24.25
C MET A 30 23.05 -4.29 -25.07
N ILE A 31 23.11 -4.52 -26.40
CA ILE A 31 21.92 -4.54 -27.26
C ILE A 31 21.01 -5.71 -26.90
N ILE A 32 21.58 -6.90 -26.65
CA ILE A 32 20.81 -8.07 -26.21
C ILE A 32 20.14 -7.78 -24.85
N ALA A 33 20.86 -7.18 -23.91
CA ALA A 33 20.32 -6.82 -22.61
C ALA A 33 19.21 -5.77 -22.70
N LEU A 34 19.33 -4.78 -23.61
CA LEU A 34 18.29 -3.79 -23.86
C LEU A 34 17.03 -4.44 -24.45
N MET A 35 17.18 -5.30 -25.46
CA MET A 35 16.05 -6.01 -26.07
C MET A 35 15.34 -6.92 -25.06
N MET A 36 16.13 -7.62 -24.24
CA MET A 36 15.61 -8.47 -23.17
C MET A 36 14.91 -7.63 -22.10
N ALA A 37 15.51 -6.53 -21.63
CA ALA A 37 14.90 -5.63 -20.64
C ALA A 37 13.60 -5.03 -21.17
N ALA A 38 13.56 -4.59 -22.44
CA ALA A 38 12.34 -4.08 -23.07
C ALA A 38 11.25 -5.16 -23.13
N GLY A 39 11.59 -6.36 -23.62
CA GLY A 39 10.67 -7.49 -23.67
C GLY A 39 10.15 -7.91 -22.30
N MET A 40 11.03 -7.95 -21.29
CA MET A 40 10.69 -8.37 -19.93
C MET A 40 9.84 -7.31 -19.20
N ASN A 41 10.11 -6.02 -19.40
CA ASN A 41 9.26 -4.93 -18.89
C ASN A 41 7.87 -4.96 -19.52
N LEU A 42 7.80 -5.16 -20.85
CA LEU A 42 6.55 -5.31 -21.56
C LEU A 42 5.78 -6.51 -20.99
N PHE A 43 6.40 -7.69 -20.96
CA PHE A 43 5.79 -8.90 -20.42
C PHE A 43 5.30 -8.73 -18.97
N SER A 44 6.11 -8.12 -18.10
CA SER A 44 5.78 -7.86 -16.70
C SER A 44 4.57 -6.95 -16.55
N TYR A 45 4.45 -5.90 -17.37
CA TYR A 45 3.32 -4.97 -17.30
C TYR A 45 1.95 -5.66 -17.50
N TRP A 46 1.87 -6.69 -18.35
CA TRP A 46 0.62 -7.45 -18.59
C TRP A 46 0.46 -8.74 -17.78
N ASN A 47 1.53 -9.26 -17.18
CA ASN A 47 1.50 -10.58 -16.54
C ASN A 47 2.00 -10.63 -15.10
N ALA A 48 2.51 -9.53 -14.53
CA ALA A 48 3.10 -9.57 -13.18
C ALA A 48 2.08 -9.96 -12.10
N ASP A 49 0.82 -9.54 -12.23
CA ASP A 49 -0.28 -9.97 -11.35
C ASP A 49 -0.47 -11.50 -11.40
N LYS A 50 -0.56 -12.07 -12.60
CA LYS A 50 -0.71 -13.52 -12.81
C LYS A 50 0.50 -14.29 -12.30
N MET A 51 1.70 -13.74 -12.47
CA MET A 51 2.93 -14.35 -11.99
C MET A 51 2.95 -14.43 -10.47
N VAL A 52 2.68 -13.32 -9.77
CA VAL A 52 2.65 -13.28 -8.30
C VAL A 52 1.57 -14.22 -7.77
N LEU A 53 0.36 -14.19 -8.34
CA LEU A 53 -0.72 -15.10 -7.94
C LEU A 53 -0.35 -16.57 -8.14
N LYS A 54 0.29 -16.91 -9.28
CA LYS A 54 0.73 -18.29 -9.56
C LYS A 54 1.87 -18.73 -8.66
N MET A 55 2.81 -17.83 -8.33
CA MET A 55 3.91 -18.11 -7.40
C MET A 55 3.40 -18.47 -6.00
N HIS A 56 2.30 -17.85 -5.57
CA HIS A 56 1.66 -18.15 -4.28
C HIS A 56 0.55 -19.21 -4.37
N HIS A 57 0.43 -19.93 -5.50
CA HIS A 57 -0.62 -20.93 -5.70
C HIS A 57 -2.04 -20.41 -5.38
N ALA A 58 -2.28 -19.14 -5.68
CA ALA A 58 -3.54 -18.48 -5.37
C ALA A 58 -4.69 -19.05 -6.20
N ARG A 59 -5.80 -19.41 -5.54
CA ARG A 59 -7.02 -19.92 -6.16
C ARG A 59 -8.09 -18.85 -6.20
N GLU A 60 -8.60 -18.53 -7.39
CA GLU A 60 -9.72 -17.58 -7.54
C GLU A 60 -10.96 -18.17 -6.85
N VAL A 61 -11.66 -17.34 -6.08
CA VAL A 61 -12.87 -17.72 -5.35
C VAL A 61 -14.01 -16.77 -5.70
N ASP A 62 -15.23 -17.30 -5.69
CA ASP A 62 -16.46 -16.55 -5.94
C ASP A 62 -17.36 -16.53 -4.69
N ARG A 63 -18.57 -15.99 -4.86
CA ARG A 63 -19.59 -15.94 -3.80
C ARG A 63 -20.02 -17.32 -3.31
N ASN A 64 -19.82 -18.38 -4.08
CA ASN A 64 -20.17 -19.75 -3.67
C ASN A 64 -19.03 -20.42 -2.90
N ALA A 65 -17.79 -20.23 -3.38
CA ALA A 65 -16.61 -20.87 -2.81
C ALA A 65 -16.17 -20.25 -1.48
N ALA A 66 -16.33 -18.95 -1.30
CA ALA A 66 -15.95 -18.24 -0.08
C ALA A 66 -16.94 -17.07 0.23
N PRO A 67 -18.21 -17.36 0.55
CA PRO A 67 -19.28 -16.36 0.62
C PRO A 67 -18.99 -15.19 1.58
N GLU A 68 -18.43 -15.48 2.75
CA GLU A 68 -18.11 -14.46 3.75
C GLU A 68 -16.98 -13.55 3.26
N TYR A 69 -15.84 -14.13 2.88
CA TYR A 69 -14.67 -13.37 2.40
C TYR A 69 -15.01 -12.55 1.15
N TYR A 70 -15.65 -13.18 0.16
CA TYR A 70 -16.08 -12.51 -1.06
C TYR A 70 -17.06 -11.37 -0.76
N GLY A 71 -18.02 -11.59 0.15
CA GLY A 71 -19.00 -10.58 0.57
C GLY A 71 -18.36 -9.37 1.28
N ILE A 72 -17.30 -9.58 2.08
CA ILE A 72 -16.52 -8.50 2.69
C ILE A 72 -15.87 -7.65 1.60
N VAL A 73 -15.16 -8.28 0.67
CA VAL A 73 -14.45 -7.58 -0.42
C VAL A 73 -15.45 -6.81 -1.31
N GLU A 74 -16.59 -7.43 -1.65
CA GLU A 74 -17.62 -6.78 -2.45
C GLU A 74 -18.22 -5.55 -1.76
N GLY A 75 -18.55 -5.67 -0.47
CA GLY A 75 -19.07 -4.56 0.32
C GLY A 75 -18.09 -3.40 0.40
N LEU A 76 -16.79 -3.70 0.55
CA LEU A 76 -15.73 -2.70 0.56
C LEU A 76 -15.50 -2.07 -0.81
N ALA A 77 -15.43 -2.86 -1.88
CA ALA A 77 -15.27 -2.35 -3.24
C ALA A 77 -16.39 -1.39 -3.61
N ARG A 78 -17.64 -1.72 -3.23
CA ARG A 78 -18.79 -0.83 -3.41
C ARG A 78 -18.64 0.48 -2.64
N ARG A 79 -18.26 0.43 -1.35
CA ARG A 79 -18.03 1.65 -0.55
C ARG A 79 -16.87 2.50 -1.09
N ALA A 80 -15.85 1.86 -1.65
CA ALA A 80 -14.69 2.50 -2.26
C ALA A 80 -14.92 3.02 -3.68
N GLY A 81 -16.10 2.78 -4.28
CA GLY A 81 -16.40 3.14 -5.67
C GLY A 81 -15.51 2.41 -6.68
N LEU A 82 -15.04 1.20 -6.34
CA LEU A 82 -14.15 0.39 -7.17
C LEU A 82 -14.95 -0.67 -7.95
N PRO A 83 -14.52 -1.02 -9.18
CA PRO A 83 -14.93 -2.27 -9.81
C PRO A 83 -14.62 -3.45 -8.87
N MET A 84 -15.44 -4.49 -8.91
CA MET A 84 -15.18 -5.69 -8.12
C MET A 84 -13.85 -6.31 -8.55
N PRO A 85 -12.82 -6.38 -7.68
CA PRO A 85 -11.59 -7.05 -8.01
C PRO A 85 -11.81 -8.56 -8.03
N LYS A 86 -10.91 -9.28 -8.71
CA LYS A 86 -10.83 -10.73 -8.56
C LYS A 86 -10.40 -11.07 -7.14
N VAL A 87 -10.99 -12.10 -6.55
CA VAL A 87 -10.74 -12.49 -5.16
C VAL A 87 -10.04 -13.84 -5.15
N TYR A 88 -8.95 -13.95 -4.41
CA TYR A 88 -8.15 -15.16 -4.34
C TYR A 88 -7.92 -15.63 -2.91
N LEU A 89 -7.86 -16.94 -2.75
CA LEU A 89 -7.45 -17.62 -1.53
C LEU A 89 -6.09 -18.29 -1.75
N ILE A 90 -5.17 -18.10 -0.82
CA ILE A 90 -3.87 -18.76 -0.80
C ILE A 90 -3.86 -19.74 0.36
N ASP A 91 -3.55 -21.00 0.09
CA ASP A 91 -3.42 -22.01 1.15
C ASP A 91 -2.05 -21.89 1.82
N ASN A 92 -2.00 -21.14 2.91
CA ASN A 92 -0.79 -20.90 3.69
C ASN A 92 -1.17 -20.49 5.11
N ASP A 93 -0.55 -21.13 6.11
CA ASP A 93 -0.80 -20.85 7.52
C ASP A 93 -0.23 -19.50 7.99
N GLN A 94 0.74 -18.93 7.28
CA GLN A 94 1.29 -17.60 7.57
C GLN A 94 0.25 -16.52 7.26
N PRO A 95 -0.20 -15.72 8.25
CA PRO A 95 -1.16 -14.66 8.01
C PRO A 95 -0.62 -13.60 7.06
N ASN A 96 -1.23 -13.50 5.89
CA ASN A 96 -0.94 -12.49 4.89
C ASN A 96 -2.16 -12.17 4.00
N ALA A 97 -2.17 -10.96 3.43
CA ALA A 97 -3.04 -10.54 2.33
C ALA A 97 -2.30 -9.50 1.48
N PHE A 98 -2.67 -9.37 0.22
CA PHE A 98 -2.13 -8.35 -0.68
C PHE A 98 -3.09 -8.01 -1.83
N ALA A 99 -2.91 -6.84 -2.43
CA ALA A 99 -3.51 -6.47 -3.70
C ALA A 99 -2.48 -6.40 -4.85
N THR A 100 -2.90 -6.81 -6.04
CA THR A 100 -2.14 -6.67 -7.28
C THR A 100 -3.04 -6.19 -8.43
N GLY A 101 -2.41 -5.92 -9.59
CA GLY A 101 -3.11 -5.48 -10.79
C GLY A 101 -2.63 -4.12 -11.29
N ARG A 102 -2.80 -3.91 -12.60
CA ARG A 102 -2.31 -2.73 -13.33
C ARG A 102 -3.16 -1.48 -13.17
N ASN A 103 -4.44 -1.65 -12.86
CA ASN A 103 -5.41 -0.58 -12.64
C ASN A 103 -6.64 -1.16 -11.89
N PRO A 104 -7.54 -0.32 -11.36
CA PRO A 104 -8.72 -0.78 -10.63
C PRO A 104 -9.61 -1.77 -11.39
N GLN A 105 -9.69 -1.67 -12.73
CA GLN A 105 -10.49 -2.56 -13.58
C GLN A 105 -9.86 -3.95 -13.74
N ASN A 106 -8.56 -4.07 -13.49
CA ASN A 106 -7.78 -5.30 -13.61
C ASN A 106 -7.10 -5.62 -12.27
N ALA A 107 -7.79 -5.32 -11.16
CA ALA A 107 -7.28 -5.55 -9.82
C ALA A 107 -7.63 -6.95 -9.32
N ALA A 108 -6.74 -7.50 -8.50
CA ALA A 108 -6.95 -8.73 -7.76
C ALA A 108 -6.54 -8.51 -6.31
N VAL A 109 -7.28 -9.14 -5.39
CA VAL A 109 -6.94 -9.19 -3.98
C VAL A 109 -6.84 -10.63 -3.53
N ALA A 110 -5.89 -10.92 -2.65
CA ALA A 110 -5.65 -12.26 -2.13
C ALA A 110 -5.53 -12.25 -0.61
N ALA A 111 -6.05 -13.27 0.05
CA ALA A 111 -5.84 -13.53 1.46
C ALA A 111 -5.42 -14.98 1.68
N THR A 112 -4.60 -15.21 2.70
CA THR A 112 -4.18 -16.55 3.12
C THR A 112 -5.21 -17.22 4.03
N THR A 113 -5.31 -18.54 4.00
CA THR A 113 -6.10 -19.33 4.95
C THR A 113 -5.70 -19.05 6.41
N GLY A 114 -4.41 -18.81 6.67
CA GLY A 114 -3.89 -18.41 7.96
C GLY A 114 -4.35 -17.03 8.45
N LEU A 115 -4.59 -16.07 7.54
CA LEU A 115 -5.15 -14.77 7.92
C LEU A 115 -6.63 -14.90 8.24
N LEU A 116 -7.39 -15.58 7.38
CA LEU A 116 -8.84 -15.73 7.54
C LEU A 116 -9.23 -16.53 8.80
N SER A 117 -8.40 -17.49 9.23
CA SER A 117 -8.67 -18.31 10.42
C SER A 117 -8.36 -17.60 11.75
N ARG A 118 -7.57 -16.52 11.74
CA ARG A 118 -7.10 -15.82 12.96
C ARG A 118 -7.77 -14.48 13.21
N LEU A 119 -8.32 -13.87 12.17
CA LEU A 119 -8.93 -12.55 12.24
C LEU A 119 -10.46 -12.67 12.29
N SER A 120 -11.10 -11.75 13.02
CA SER A 120 -12.55 -11.60 12.96
C SER A 120 -12.98 -11.02 11.61
N ARG A 121 -14.27 -11.11 11.31
CA ARG A 121 -14.86 -10.51 10.11
C ARG A 121 -14.52 -9.03 9.94
N GLU A 122 -14.56 -8.27 11.03
CA GLU A 122 -14.21 -6.85 11.08
C GLU A 122 -12.73 -6.62 10.78
N GLU A 123 -11.86 -7.43 11.38
CA GLU A 123 -10.41 -7.34 11.18
C GLU A 123 -10.02 -7.70 9.74
N ILE A 124 -10.63 -8.73 9.15
CA ILE A 124 -10.50 -9.06 7.73
C ILE A 124 -10.96 -7.86 6.89
N ALA A 125 -12.09 -7.25 7.23
CA ALA A 125 -12.56 -6.07 6.52
C ALA A 125 -11.57 -4.89 6.63
N GLY A 126 -10.93 -4.69 7.79
CA GLY A 126 -9.88 -3.69 7.97
C GLY A 126 -8.66 -3.94 7.08
N VAL A 127 -8.15 -5.17 7.04
CA VAL A 127 -7.02 -5.55 6.18
C VAL A 127 -7.38 -5.41 4.71
N MET A 128 -8.51 -5.95 4.27
CA MET A 128 -8.91 -5.86 2.86
C MET A 128 -9.23 -4.43 2.43
N ALA A 129 -9.70 -3.57 3.34
CA ALA A 129 -9.92 -2.15 3.06
C ALA A 129 -8.61 -1.42 2.79
N HIS A 130 -7.55 -1.73 3.55
CA HIS A 130 -6.20 -1.23 3.31
C HIS A 130 -5.68 -1.67 1.94
N GLU A 131 -5.81 -2.95 1.59
CA GLU A 131 -5.42 -3.46 0.27
C GLU A 131 -6.19 -2.78 -0.88
N LEU A 132 -7.50 -2.56 -0.70
CA LEU A 132 -8.32 -1.83 -1.67
C LEU A 132 -7.95 -0.33 -1.76
N ALA A 133 -7.45 0.27 -0.68
CA ALA A 133 -6.92 1.63 -0.72
C ALA A 133 -5.70 1.72 -1.66
N HIS A 134 -4.82 0.71 -1.67
CA HIS A 134 -3.73 0.64 -2.65
C HIS A 134 -4.23 0.50 -4.09
N VAL A 135 -5.27 -0.30 -4.33
CA VAL A 135 -5.92 -0.39 -5.66
C VAL A 135 -6.47 0.97 -6.07
N ASN A 136 -7.21 1.63 -5.17
CA ASN A 136 -7.81 2.94 -5.43
C ASN A 136 -6.76 4.01 -5.74
N ASN A 137 -5.66 4.01 -4.99
CA ASN A 137 -4.54 4.94 -5.20
C ASN A 137 -3.66 4.58 -6.42
N ARG A 138 -3.92 3.44 -7.08
CA ARG A 138 -3.15 2.91 -8.23
C ARG A 138 -1.69 2.63 -7.86
N ASP A 139 -1.51 2.13 -6.65
CA ASP A 139 -0.21 1.89 -6.07
C ASP A 139 0.27 0.44 -6.29
N THR A 140 -0.66 -0.46 -6.59
CA THR A 140 -0.45 -1.89 -6.85
C THR A 140 0.49 -2.17 -8.00
N LEU A 141 0.43 -1.39 -9.08
CA LEU A 141 1.31 -1.58 -10.24
C LEU A 141 2.77 -1.33 -9.88
N THR A 142 3.05 -0.23 -9.19
CA THR A 142 4.42 0.10 -8.77
C THR A 142 4.95 -0.96 -7.80
N MET A 143 4.11 -1.43 -6.87
CA MET A 143 4.50 -2.51 -5.93
C MET A 143 4.79 -3.83 -6.67
N THR A 144 3.91 -4.25 -7.57
CA THR A 144 4.05 -5.52 -8.32
C THR A 144 5.24 -5.49 -9.29
N ILE A 145 5.45 -4.37 -10.00
CA ILE A 145 6.61 -4.18 -10.86
C ILE A 145 7.89 -4.23 -10.04
N THR A 146 7.93 -3.55 -8.89
CA THR A 146 9.13 -3.56 -8.07
C THR A 146 9.43 -4.95 -7.50
N ALA A 147 8.39 -5.70 -7.10
CA ALA A 147 8.53 -7.09 -6.64
C ALA A 147 9.16 -7.98 -7.72
N THR A 148 8.64 -7.89 -8.95
CA THR A 148 9.11 -8.66 -10.10
C THR A 148 10.56 -8.32 -10.43
N LEU A 149 10.91 -7.03 -10.36
CA LEU A 149 12.25 -6.54 -10.64
C LEU A 149 13.25 -6.94 -9.54
N ALA A 150 12.85 -6.90 -8.26
CA ALA A 150 13.67 -7.41 -7.16
C ALA A 150 13.96 -8.91 -7.34
N GLY A 151 12.95 -9.71 -7.75
CA GLY A 151 13.14 -11.11 -8.11
C GLY A 151 14.12 -11.30 -9.29
N ALA A 152 14.00 -10.48 -10.34
CA ALA A 152 14.90 -10.55 -11.49
C ALA A 152 16.35 -10.18 -11.14
N ILE A 153 16.57 -9.18 -10.29
CA ILE A 153 17.90 -8.80 -9.79
C ILE A 153 18.50 -9.93 -8.95
N ALA A 154 17.71 -10.56 -8.07
CA ALA A 154 18.15 -11.71 -7.29
C ALA A 154 18.55 -12.90 -8.18
N MET A 155 17.79 -13.16 -9.26
CA MET A 155 18.12 -14.18 -10.26
C MET A 155 19.44 -13.86 -11.00
N LEU A 156 19.67 -12.60 -11.38
CA LEU A 156 20.95 -12.18 -11.96
C LEU A 156 22.11 -12.36 -10.99
N GLY A 157 21.89 -12.08 -9.70
CA GLY A 157 22.85 -12.33 -8.63
C GLY A 157 23.32 -13.78 -8.59
N ASN A 158 22.36 -14.70 -8.61
CA ASN A 158 22.64 -16.14 -8.67
C ASN A 158 23.32 -16.53 -9.98
N PHE A 159 22.86 -16.02 -11.13
CA PHE A 159 23.44 -16.35 -12.43
C PHE A 159 24.90 -15.89 -12.55
N ALA A 160 25.23 -14.69 -12.09
CA ALA A 160 26.61 -14.17 -12.06
C ALA A 160 27.50 -14.97 -11.10
N PHE A 161 26.97 -15.44 -9.97
CA PHE A 161 27.71 -16.30 -9.03
C PHE A 161 28.04 -17.67 -9.62
N PHE A 162 27.09 -18.29 -10.33
CA PHE A 162 27.27 -19.63 -10.92
C PHE A 162 28.04 -19.62 -12.26
N PHE A 163 27.93 -18.56 -13.07
CA PHE A 163 28.51 -18.51 -14.43
C PHE A 163 29.63 -17.47 -14.59
N GLY A 164 29.83 -16.56 -13.63
CA GLY A 164 30.82 -15.47 -13.70
C GLY A 164 32.23 -15.82 -13.22
N GLY A 165 32.49 -17.07 -12.80
CA GLY A 165 33.80 -17.55 -12.34
C GLY A 165 34.88 -17.72 -13.42
N GLY A 166 34.70 -17.14 -14.61
CA GLY A 166 35.66 -17.19 -15.72
C GLY A 166 36.78 -16.17 -15.55
N ARG A 167 38.00 -16.65 -15.29
CA ARG A 167 39.25 -15.87 -15.25
C ARG A 167 39.45 -15.10 -16.57
N ASN A 168 39.19 -13.80 -16.61
CA ASN A 168 39.97 -12.93 -17.49
C ASN A 168 40.16 -11.53 -16.93
N SER A 169 41.43 -11.14 -16.84
CA SER A 169 41.96 -9.99 -16.11
C SER A 169 42.12 -8.81 -17.07
N ASN A 170 41.20 -7.83 -17.04
CA ASN A 170 41.49 -6.45 -17.48
C ASN A 170 40.42 -5.38 -17.16
N ASN A 171 39.62 -5.54 -16.11
CA ASN A 171 38.62 -4.53 -15.72
C ASN A 171 39.10 -3.73 -14.48
N PRO A 172 39.19 -2.38 -14.52
CA PRO A 172 39.69 -1.55 -13.41
C PRO A 172 38.94 -1.69 -12.09
N PHE A 173 37.70 -2.18 -12.13
CA PHE A 173 36.89 -2.45 -10.94
C PHE A 173 36.82 -3.93 -10.55
N GLY A 174 37.38 -4.83 -11.38
CA GLY A 174 37.47 -6.27 -11.11
C GLY A 174 36.14 -6.96 -10.75
N PHE A 175 36.24 -8.22 -10.31
CA PHE A 175 35.13 -8.99 -9.73
C PHE A 175 34.54 -8.31 -8.48
N VAL A 176 35.38 -7.61 -7.71
CA VAL A 176 35.02 -6.96 -6.45
C VAL A 176 34.11 -5.75 -6.65
N GLY A 177 34.34 -4.93 -7.68
CA GLY A 177 33.50 -3.78 -7.99
C GLY A 177 32.16 -4.17 -8.62
N ILE A 178 32.12 -5.26 -9.39
CA ILE A 178 30.85 -5.88 -9.85
C ILE A 178 30.05 -6.37 -8.65
N LEU A 179 30.68 -7.11 -7.74
CA LEU A 179 30.05 -7.61 -6.53
C LEU A 179 29.56 -6.46 -5.63
N ALA A 180 30.37 -5.42 -5.45
CA ALA A 180 30.01 -4.23 -4.68
C ALA A 180 28.84 -3.47 -5.32
N ALA A 181 28.84 -3.24 -6.63
CA ALA A 181 27.73 -2.57 -7.31
C ALA A 181 26.43 -3.40 -7.27
N MET A 182 26.54 -4.72 -7.40
CA MET A 182 25.41 -5.66 -7.27
C MET A 182 24.79 -5.67 -5.87
N ILE A 183 25.57 -5.35 -4.84
CA ILE A 183 25.07 -5.25 -3.46
C ILE A 183 24.56 -3.83 -3.19
N VAL A 184 25.37 -2.81 -3.51
CA VAL A 184 25.12 -1.41 -3.13
C VAL A 184 23.99 -0.78 -3.95
N ALA A 185 23.87 -1.08 -5.26
CA ALA A 185 22.85 -0.46 -6.08
C ALA A 185 21.41 -0.89 -5.72
N PRO A 186 21.12 -2.19 -5.47
CA PRO A 186 19.83 -2.60 -4.93
C PRO A 186 19.57 -2.02 -3.53
N LEU A 187 20.58 -1.96 -2.65
CA LEU A 187 20.42 -1.36 -1.32
C LEU A 187 20.06 0.13 -1.38
N ALA A 188 20.69 0.90 -2.27
CA ALA A 188 20.39 2.31 -2.46
C ALA A 188 18.99 2.52 -3.05
N ALA A 189 18.60 1.72 -4.06
CA ALA A 189 17.26 1.74 -4.63
C ALA A 189 16.18 1.37 -3.60
N MET A 190 16.46 0.36 -2.77
CA MET A 190 15.60 -0.05 -1.66
C MET A 190 15.42 1.08 -0.64
N LEU A 191 16.50 1.76 -0.22
CA LEU A 191 16.41 2.87 0.74
C LEU A 191 15.52 4.01 0.25
N VAL A 192 15.66 4.39 -1.03
CA VAL A 192 14.82 5.42 -1.66
C VAL A 192 13.36 4.96 -1.77
N GLN A 193 13.14 3.70 -2.15
CA GLN A 193 11.79 3.13 -2.24
C GLN A 193 11.10 3.04 -0.88
N MET A 194 11.81 2.63 0.18
CA MET A 194 11.29 2.52 1.54
C MET A 194 10.85 3.88 2.10
N ALA A 195 11.60 4.95 1.83
CA ALA A 195 11.23 6.29 2.28
C ALA A 195 9.92 6.78 1.64
N VAL A 196 9.69 6.47 0.36
CA VAL A 196 8.45 6.80 -0.36
C VAL A 196 7.28 5.88 0.01
N SER A 197 7.57 4.65 0.44
CA SER A 197 6.58 3.65 0.85
C SER A 197 5.82 4.09 2.12
N ARG A 198 6.52 4.61 3.13
CA ARG A 198 5.92 4.91 4.44
C ARG A 198 4.73 5.87 4.40
N THR A 199 4.83 6.97 3.65
CA THR A 199 3.70 7.92 3.52
C THR A 199 2.50 7.28 2.81
N ARG A 200 2.72 6.32 1.89
CA ARG A 200 1.64 5.62 1.18
C ARG A 200 0.93 4.62 2.07
N GLU A 201 1.68 3.92 2.92
CA GLU A 201 1.12 3.01 3.92
C GLU A 201 0.19 3.76 4.88
N TYR A 202 0.61 4.93 5.36
CA TYR A 202 -0.27 5.77 6.15
C TYR A 202 -1.48 6.26 5.30
N ALA A 203 -1.28 6.78 4.09
CA ALA A 203 -2.42 7.16 3.25
C ALA A 203 -3.42 6.01 3.01
N ALA A 204 -2.93 4.78 2.88
CA ALA A 204 -3.73 3.56 2.76
C ALA A 204 -4.44 3.18 4.08
N ASP A 205 -3.80 3.34 5.24
CA ASP A 205 -4.42 3.12 6.55
C ASP A 205 -5.62 4.03 6.78
N ARG A 206 -5.45 5.34 6.53
CA ARG A 206 -6.54 6.31 6.66
C ARG A 206 -7.67 5.98 5.71
N LYS A 207 -7.36 5.76 4.43
CA LYS A 207 -8.38 5.52 3.39
C LYS A 207 -9.05 4.16 3.54
N GLY A 208 -8.31 3.14 4.00
CA GLY A 208 -8.85 1.86 4.40
C GLY A 208 -9.83 2.02 5.57
N ALA A 209 -9.50 2.85 6.56
CA ALA A 209 -10.41 3.18 7.65
C ALA A 209 -11.68 3.90 7.17
N GLU A 210 -11.58 4.79 6.18
CA GLU A 210 -12.74 5.41 5.51
C GLU A 210 -13.59 4.35 4.80
N PHE A 211 -12.97 3.41 4.08
CA PHE A 211 -13.69 2.35 3.35
C PHE A 211 -14.37 1.34 4.27
N CYS A 212 -13.77 0.95 5.39
CA CYS A 212 -14.39 0.03 6.34
C CYS A 212 -15.27 0.72 7.39
N GLY A 213 -15.12 2.04 7.55
CA GLY A 213 -15.86 2.87 8.50
C GLY A 213 -15.32 2.81 9.93
N ASN A 214 -14.25 2.07 10.20
CA ASN A 214 -13.68 1.96 11.54
C ASN A 214 -12.17 1.68 11.52
N PRO A 215 -11.33 2.64 11.95
CA PRO A 215 -9.86 2.49 11.95
C PRO A 215 -9.37 1.42 12.95
N MET A 216 -10.16 1.11 13.98
CA MET A 216 -9.77 0.14 15.00
C MET A 216 -9.75 -1.29 14.48
N TRP A 217 -10.48 -1.59 13.40
CA TRP A 217 -10.48 -2.91 12.78
C TRP A 217 -9.11 -3.27 12.22
N LEU A 218 -8.49 -2.35 11.48
CA LEU A 218 -7.13 -2.54 10.97
C LEU A 218 -6.11 -2.51 12.11
N ALA A 219 -6.28 -1.64 13.11
CA ALA A 219 -5.37 -1.58 14.25
C ALA A 219 -5.36 -2.89 15.06
N SER A 220 -6.53 -3.50 15.28
CA SER A 220 -6.67 -4.79 15.95
C SER A 220 -6.04 -5.91 15.12
N ALA A 221 -6.32 -5.94 13.81
CA ALA A 221 -5.75 -6.91 12.89
C ALA A 221 -4.21 -6.87 12.89
N LEU A 222 -3.62 -5.67 12.77
CA LEU A 222 -2.17 -5.46 12.80
C LEU A 222 -1.54 -6.00 14.10
N GLY A 223 -2.18 -5.76 15.25
CA GLY A 223 -1.73 -6.30 16.53
C GLY A 223 -1.70 -7.83 16.57
N LYS A 224 -2.75 -8.48 16.02
CA LYS A 224 -2.82 -9.94 15.93
C LYS A 224 -1.82 -10.53 14.95
N ILE A 225 -1.66 -9.92 13.78
CA ILE A 225 -0.72 -10.39 12.75
C ILE A 225 0.72 -10.27 13.27
N ALA A 226 1.08 -9.15 13.91
CA ALA A 226 2.42 -8.97 14.50
C ALA A 226 2.71 -10.00 15.61
N GLY A 227 1.72 -10.33 16.43
CA GLY A 227 1.85 -11.38 17.45
C GLY A 227 1.94 -12.80 16.85
N GLY A 228 1.29 -13.03 15.70
CA GLY A 228 1.20 -14.33 15.02
C GLY A 228 2.28 -14.62 13.98
N ALA A 229 3.08 -13.61 13.57
CA ALA A 229 4.09 -13.74 12.51
C ALA A 229 5.29 -14.65 12.85
N LYS A 230 5.27 -15.34 14.00
CA LYS A 230 6.29 -16.31 14.43
C LYS A 230 6.15 -17.70 13.79
N VAL A 231 5.19 -17.91 12.89
CA VAL A 231 5.04 -19.18 12.18
C VAL A 231 6.14 -19.26 11.10
N PRO A 232 7.01 -20.29 11.13
CA PRO A 232 8.03 -20.45 10.10
C PRO A 232 7.39 -20.60 8.71
N ASN A 233 7.83 -19.79 7.74
CA ASN A 233 7.32 -19.84 6.37
C ASN A 233 8.41 -20.28 5.39
N ALA A 234 8.45 -21.58 5.10
CA ALA A 234 9.45 -22.18 4.23
C ALA A 234 9.38 -21.65 2.78
N ASP A 235 8.20 -21.23 2.29
CA ASP A 235 8.06 -20.62 0.95
C ASP A 235 8.67 -19.23 0.89
N ALA A 236 8.46 -18.42 1.93
CA ALA A 236 9.05 -17.10 2.04
C ALA A 236 10.58 -17.17 2.22
N GLU A 237 11.08 -18.14 3.00
CA GLU A 237 12.52 -18.40 3.14
C GLU A 237 13.17 -18.85 1.84
N ARG A 238 12.46 -19.65 1.03
CA ARG A 238 12.92 -20.04 -0.32
C ARG A 238 12.94 -18.86 -1.30
N ASN A 239 12.08 -17.86 -1.09
CA ASN A 239 11.97 -16.68 -1.96
C ASN A 239 12.01 -15.35 -1.18
N PRO A 240 13.16 -14.97 -0.56
CA PRO A 240 13.25 -13.78 0.28
C PRO A 240 12.92 -12.48 -0.46
N ALA A 241 13.10 -12.46 -1.79
CA ALA A 241 12.71 -11.34 -2.64
C ALA A 241 11.21 -11.02 -2.58
N THR A 242 10.36 -11.95 -2.14
CA THR A 242 8.91 -11.75 -1.98
C THR A 242 8.49 -11.30 -0.59
N ALA A 243 9.42 -11.25 0.38
CA ALA A 243 9.11 -10.93 1.78
C ALA A 243 8.45 -9.55 1.97
N HIS A 244 8.71 -8.60 1.07
CA HIS A 244 8.10 -7.27 1.07
C HIS A 244 6.61 -7.25 0.64
N MET A 245 6.07 -8.36 0.13
CA MET A 245 4.63 -8.53 -0.17
C MET A 245 3.85 -9.06 1.03
N PHE A 246 4.50 -9.24 2.18
CA PHE A 246 3.85 -9.67 3.41
C PHE A 246 3.57 -8.49 4.32
N ILE A 247 2.36 -8.47 4.93
CA ILE A 247 1.95 -7.45 5.90
C ILE A 247 2.94 -7.33 7.06
N VAL A 248 3.50 -8.46 7.50
CA VAL A 248 4.60 -8.54 8.47
C VAL A 248 5.68 -9.44 7.90
N ASN A 249 6.95 -9.05 8.11
CA ASN A 249 8.10 -9.80 7.61
C ASN A 249 8.02 -11.29 8.00
N PRO A 250 7.96 -12.23 7.03
CA PRO A 250 7.76 -13.65 7.29
C PRO A 250 9.07 -14.42 7.53
N LEU A 251 10.23 -13.76 7.46
CA LEU A 251 11.54 -14.42 7.55
C LEU A 251 11.96 -14.63 9.01
N SER A 252 12.39 -15.86 9.32
CA SER A 252 12.85 -16.31 10.63
C SER A 252 14.21 -15.71 11.03
N GLY A 253 14.29 -14.42 11.34
CA GLY A 253 15.51 -13.75 11.80
C GLY A 253 15.27 -12.95 13.08
N LYS A 254 15.92 -13.35 14.20
CA LYS A 254 15.84 -12.62 15.48
C LYS A 254 16.23 -11.15 15.28
N ASN A 255 15.31 -10.23 15.61
CA ASN A 255 15.59 -8.81 15.90
C ASN A 255 16.39 -8.05 14.84
N MET A 256 16.11 -8.22 13.54
CA MET A 256 16.47 -7.19 12.56
C MET A 256 15.27 -6.28 12.34
N ASP A 257 15.02 -5.42 13.33
CA ASP A 257 14.18 -4.25 13.13
C ASP A 257 14.75 -3.38 11.99
N SER A 258 13.85 -2.93 11.13
CA SER A 258 13.87 -1.64 10.44
C SER A 258 14.83 -1.32 9.28
N LEU A 259 15.73 -2.20 8.81
CA LEU A 259 16.58 -1.85 7.66
C LEU A 259 16.07 -2.32 6.30
N PHE A 260 15.15 -3.30 6.29
CA PHE A 260 14.57 -3.88 5.07
C PHE A 260 13.04 -3.95 5.07
N SER A 261 12.40 -3.41 6.12
CA SER A 261 10.94 -3.37 6.20
C SER A 261 10.40 -2.26 5.31
N THR A 262 9.66 -2.63 4.26
CA THR A 262 8.99 -1.69 3.35
C THR A 262 7.77 -1.03 3.98
N HIS A 263 7.32 -1.52 5.14
CA HIS A 263 6.23 -0.95 5.93
C HIS A 263 6.76 -0.15 7.13
N PRO A 264 6.10 0.96 7.52
CA PRO A 264 6.33 1.58 8.82
C PRO A 264 6.19 0.57 9.95
N ALA A 265 6.85 0.82 11.08
CA ALA A 265 6.71 -0.01 12.27
C ALA A 265 5.22 -0.18 12.63
N THR A 266 4.82 -1.43 12.91
CA THR A 266 3.42 -1.79 13.15
C THR A 266 2.82 -0.98 14.30
N GLU A 267 3.60 -0.72 15.35
CA GLU A 267 3.22 0.07 16.51
C GLU A 267 2.85 1.50 16.12
N ASN A 268 3.60 2.11 15.19
CA ASN A 268 3.33 3.47 14.71
C ASN A 268 2.03 3.53 13.90
N ARG A 269 1.76 2.52 13.07
CA ARG A 269 0.49 2.41 12.32
C ARG A 269 -0.70 2.23 13.27
N ILE A 270 -0.57 1.34 14.27
CA ILE A 270 -1.58 1.14 15.30
C ILE A 270 -1.84 2.44 16.07
N ALA A 271 -0.79 3.17 16.46
CA ALA A 271 -0.92 4.44 17.15
C ALA A 271 -1.63 5.50 16.29
N ALA A 272 -1.29 5.59 14.99
CA ALA A 272 -1.93 6.51 14.05
C ALA A 272 -3.41 6.20 13.85
N LEU A 273 -3.78 4.92 13.71
CA LEU A 273 -5.17 4.47 13.58
C LEU A 273 -5.99 4.74 14.86
N ARG A 274 -5.40 4.54 16.04
CA ARG A 274 -6.02 4.89 17.33
C ARG A 274 -6.25 6.40 17.44
N ALA A 275 -5.27 7.21 17.03
CA ALA A 275 -5.40 8.66 17.00
C ALA A 275 -6.51 9.10 16.04
N LEU A 276 -6.61 8.49 14.85
CA LEU A 276 -7.68 8.75 13.88
C LEU A 276 -9.07 8.36 14.42
N SER A 277 -9.14 7.27 15.19
CA SER A 277 -10.38 6.90 15.89
C SER A 277 -10.77 7.93 16.96
N ALA A 278 -9.78 8.40 17.73
CA ALA A 278 -9.99 9.33 18.83
C ALA A 278 -10.31 10.75 18.37
N SER A 279 -9.81 11.17 17.20
CA SER A 279 -10.10 12.50 16.65
C SER A 279 -11.55 12.67 16.18
N GLY A 280 -12.27 11.56 15.99
CA GLY A 280 -13.65 11.59 15.46
C GLY A 280 -13.73 12.06 14.01
N GLU A 281 -12.60 12.19 13.30
CA GLU A 281 -12.56 12.64 11.89
C GLU A 281 -13.40 11.74 10.98
N LEU A 282 -13.50 10.44 11.30
CA LEU A 282 -14.32 9.47 10.59
C LEU A 282 -15.76 9.39 11.11
N ALA A 283 -16.05 9.98 12.28
CA ALA A 283 -17.40 10.07 12.83
C ALA A 283 -18.22 11.24 12.20
N GLY A 284 -17.65 11.92 11.20
CA GLY A 284 -18.23 13.05 10.50
C GLY A 284 -19.21 12.68 9.39
N GLU A 285 -20.36 12.11 9.77
CA GLU A 285 -21.69 12.55 9.35
C GLU A 285 -22.68 11.98 10.37
N PRO A 286 -23.02 12.69 11.46
CA PRO A 286 -24.30 12.45 12.08
C PRO A 286 -25.34 12.78 11.02
N ALA A 287 -26.12 11.77 10.61
CA ALA A 287 -27.36 11.95 9.86
C ALA A 287 -28.32 12.81 10.70
N ASN A 288 -28.07 14.12 10.76
CA ASN A 288 -28.83 15.03 11.59
C ASN A 288 -29.85 15.75 10.74
N SER A 289 -31.08 15.26 10.89
CA SER A 289 -32.34 15.92 10.55
C SER A 289 -32.60 16.17 9.07
N THR A 290 -33.57 15.41 8.56
CA THR A 290 -34.58 15.90 7.61
C THR A 290 -35.16 17.22 8.14
N ARG A 291 -34.48 18.34 7.89
CA ARG A 291 -35.14 19.65 7.90
C ARG A 291 -35.93 19.70 6.61
N ALA A 292 -37.21 19.31 6.71
CA ALA A 292 -38.17 19.48 5.63
C ALA A 292 -38.02 20.88 5.03
N PRO A 293 -37.98 21.04 3.70
CA PRO A 293 -37.90 22.35 3.10
C PRO A 293 -39.15 23.14 3.49
N ARG A 294 -38.95 24.26 4.21
CA ARG A 294 -40.01 25.24 4.43
C ARG A 294 -40.33 25.86 3.07
N GLY A 295 -41.45 25.44 2.48
CA GLY A 295 -41.97 26.03 1.25
C GLY A 295 -42.47 27.47 1.47
N PRO A 296 -42.69 28.24 0.39
CA PRO A 296 -42.89 29.70 0.46
C PRO A 296 -44.26 30.17 0.98
N TRP A 297 -45.13 29.27 1.41
CA TRP A 297 -46.57 29.55 1.57
C TRP A 297 -47.06 29.40 3.00
N ASN A 298 -46.34 29.95 3.98
CA ASN A 298 -46.88 30.15 5.34
C ASN A 298 -46.77 31.62 5.72
N GLY A 299 -47.57 32.43 5.05
CA GLY A 299 -47.85 33.81 5.38
C GLY A 299 -49.34 34.05 5.28
N ALA A 300 -50.07 33.80 6.36
CA ALA A 300 -51.41 34.35 6.57
C ALA A 300 -51.72 34.41 8.07
N ASP A 301 -52.08 35.61 8.49
CA ASP A 301 -52.86 35.95 9.67
C ASP A 301 -52.30 35.70 11.07
N ARG A 302 -51.81 36.79 11.67
CA ARG A 302 -52.53 37.40 12.81
C ARG A 302 -52.00 38.79 13.15
N THR A 303 -52.77 39.80 12.78
CA THR A 303 -52.77 41.13 13.38
C THR A 303 -53.38 41.05 14.79
N ALA A 304 -52.71 41.53 15.83
CA ALA A 304 -53.29 42.42 16.85
C ALA A 304 -52.36 42.68 18.04
N ARG A 305 -52.33 43.97 18.38
CA ARG A 305 -52.12 44.63 19.68
C ARG A 305 -50.69 44.95 20.16
N ARG A 306 -50.57 46.27 20.38
CA ARG A 306 -49.50 47.10 20.95
C ARG A 306 -49.23 46.79 22.41
N GLU A 307 -47.98 47.01 22.84
CA GLU A 307 -47.63 47.92 23.95
C GLU A 307 -46.12 48.27 23.94
N PRO A 308 -45.70 49.52 24.23
CA PRO A 308 -44.29 49.94 24.23
C PRO A 308 -43.75 50.34 25.63
N GLN A 309 -42.50 49.98 25.98
CA GLN A 309 -41.56 50.73 26.87
C GLN A 309 -40.30 49.89 27.25
N PRO A 310 -39.21 50.45 27.83
CA PRO A 310 -38.31 51.47 27.27
C PRO A 310 -36.81 51.07 27.37
N ARG A 311 -35.97 51.96 26.86
CA ARG A 311 -34.50 51.90 26.74
C ARG A 311 -33.72 51.64 28.06
N ARG A 312 -32.71 50.77 27.98
CA ARG A 312 -31.39 50.83 28.66
C ARG A 312 -30.38 50.41 27.59
N GLY A 313 -29.25 51.07 27.32
CA GLY A 313 -28.39 51.91 28.14
C GLY A 313 -26.99 51.28 28.13
N GLY A 314 -26.15 51.70 27.19
CA GLY A 314 -24.67 51.68 27.28
C GLY A 314 -23.93 50.33 27.17
N SER A 315 -23.17 50.15 26.09
CA SER A 315 -21.71 50.35 26.09
C SER A 315 -21.11 49.84 24.77
N ILE A 316 -20.43 50.75 24.09
CA ILE A 316 -19.62 50.51 22.89
C ILE A 316 -18.25 50.05 23.40
N VAL A 317 -17.82 48.87 23.00
CA VAL A 317 -16.43 48.42 23.13
C VAL A 317 -15.90 48.20 21.70
N PRO A 318 -14.77 48.81 21.31
CA PRO A 318 -14.26 48.69 19.94
C PRO A 318 -13.62 47.32 19.71
N ASP A 319 -13.95 46.74 18.56
CA ASP A 319 -13.39 45.53 17.98
C ASP A 319 -11.90 45.76 17.62
N ALA A 320 -11.01 45.02 18.28
CA ALA A 320 -9.59 44.99 18.00
C ALA A 320 -9.21 43.61 17.44
N GLY A 321 -9.18 43.54 16.11
CA GLY A 321 -8.19 42.81 15.33
C GLY A 321 -8.02 41.32 15.62
N SER A 322 -8.87 40.48 15.03
CA SER A 322 -8.57 39.05 14.86
C SER A 322 -7.86 38.82 13.52
N ARG A 323 -6.54 38.61 13.58
CA ARG A 323 -5.75 38.04 12.47
C ARG A 323 -6.24 36.61 12.16
N PRO A 324 -6.20 36.14 10.91
CA PRO A 324 -6.54 34.75 10.61
C PRO A 324 -5.50 33.83 11.26
N GLY A 325 -5.94 33.01 12.21
CA GLY A 325 -5.11 32.01 12.86
C GLY A 325 -4.52 31.04 11.85
N ARG A 326 -3.20 30.83 11.94
CA ARG A 326 -2.55 29.65 11.36
C ARG A 326 -3.24 28.42 11.92
N ASP A 327 -3.55 27.47 11.04
CA ASP A 327 -3.97 26.12 11.40
C ASP A 327 -2.77 25.41 12.06
N ASP A 328 -2.56 25.66 13.36
CA ASP A 328 -1.52 25.04 14.19
C ASP A 328 -1.97 23.65 14.68
N ARG A 329 -2.75 22.93 13.87
CA ARG A 329 -2.97 21.49 14.10
C ARG A 329 -1.62 20.78 13.91
N PRO A 330 -1.18 19.93 14.86
CA PRO A 330 0.03 19.15 14.67
C PRO A 330 -0.14 18.37 13.37
N LYS A 331 0.80 18.57 12.43
CA LYS A 331 0.84 17.80 11.19
C LYS A 331 0.94 16.33 11.55
N GLY A 332 -0.20 15.64 11.50
CA GLY A 332 -0.28 14.20 11.74
C GLY A 332 0.52 13.45 10.67
N PRO A 333 0.74 12.14 10.84
CA PRO A 333 1.52 11.31 9.90
C PRO A 333 0.93 11.28 8.48
N TRP A 334 -0.29 11.80 8.30
CA TRP A 334 -1.01 11.92 7.03
C TRP A 334 -0.69 13.18 6.22
N SER A 335 0.16 14.08 6.73
CA SER A 335 0.43 15.43 6.18
C SER A 335 1.58 15.48 5.17
#